data_AF-W9IIH5-F1
#
_entry.id   AF-W9IIH5-F1
#
_cell.length_a   1.000
_cell.length_b   1.000
_cell.length_c   1.000
_cell.angle_alpha   90.00
_cell.angle_beta   90.00
_cell.angle_gamma   90.00
#
_symmetry.space_group_name_H-M   'P 1'
#
loop_
_entity.id
_entity.type
_entity.pdbx_description
1 polymer ?
#
loop_
_entity_poly.entity_id
_entity_poly.type
_entity_poly.pdbx_seq_one_letter_code
_entity_poly.pdbx_strand_id
1 'polypeptide(L)'
;MFSKQVGHSGRLAAQACKRFARPTQSRSYATGATAAAGGAFKRAAGMLLAGVGASTAGGFGTWYTMHSNGMGFHSDEESLRRFVANHEEAKMVEETINKHPLVAELRANPELTESRPHMKMPGSYRSRSLTGGALIGEGKMPVPPYAWMAPKGKQLVSIAYVGDDLCGHPGIVHGGFLATMLDEGLGRCSFGALPHNIAVTANLNVDYRKPTPAGSFLVLRAETYKVEGRKAWVRGHIELLAEPGEKPTIVAEAQALFISPKYAAMMPKIG
;
A
#
# COMPACT_ATOMS: atom_id res chain seq x y z
N MET A 1 29.48 -37.32 -37.37
CA MET A 1 29.07 -37.62 -35.98
C MET A 1 29.85 -36.71 -35.05
N PHE A 2 29.24 -35.59 -34.66
CA PHE A 2 29.80 -34.64 -33.70
C PHE A 2 29.23 -34.94 -32.32
N SER A 3 30.07 -35.18 -31.32
CA SER A 3 29.78 -34.74 -29.95
C SER A 3 31.08 -34.60 -29.17
N LYS A 4 31.37 -33.34 -28.82
CA LYS A 4 32.47 -32.85 -28.00
C LYS A 4 31.95 -32.63 -26.58
N GLN A 5 32.85 -32.86 -25.62
CA GLN A 5 33.02 -32.12 -24.36
C GLN A 5 31.85 -32.09 -23.36
N VAL A 6 31.92 -33.01 -22.39
CA VAL A 6 31.48 -32.75 -21.01
C VAL A 6 32.74 -32.48 -20.20
N GLY A 7 32.91 -31.25 -19.74
CA GLY A 7 34.02 -30.87 -18.87
C GLY A 7 33.88 -29.44 -18.37
N HIS A 8 33.90 -29.30 -17.04
CA HIS A 8 34.13 -28.07 -16.28
C HIS A 8 32.98 -27.04 -16.18
N SER A 9 32.13 -27.19 -15.16
CA SER A 9 31.53 -26.04 -14.45
C SER A 9 31.21 -26.36 -12.99
N GLY A 10 32.17 -26.93 -12.27
CA GLY A 10 32.07 -27.25 -10.83
C GLY A 10 32.87 -26.32 -9.90
N ARG A 11 33.36 -25.17 -10.40
CA ARG A 11 34.32 -24.31 -9.67
C ARG A 11 33.98 -22.81 -9.67
N LEU A 12 32.73 -22.42 -9.87
CA LEU A 12 32.30 -21.02 -9.73
C LEU A 12 31.30 -20.75 -8.59
N ALA A 13 30.82 -21.79 -7.91
CA ALA A 13 29.89 -21.64 -6.78
C ALA A 13 30.56 -21.39 -5.40
N ALA A 14 31.90 -21.47 -5.32
CA ALA A 14 32.63 -21.46 -4.04
C ALA A 14 33.27 -20.11 -3.66
N GLN A 15 33.11 -19.05 -4.46
CA GLN A 15 33.80 -17.76 -4.22
C GLN A 15 32.91 -16.55 -3.92
N ALA A 16 31.58 -16.70 -3.83
CA ALA A 16 30.68 -15.59 -3.48
C ALA A 16 30.21 -15.57 -2.00
N CYS A 17 30.69 -16.48 -1.16
CA CYS A 17 30.17 -16.66 0.21
C CYS A 17 31.01 -16.01 1.34
N LYS A 18 31.80 -14.97 1.05
CA LYS A 18 32.72 -14.33 2.03
C LYS A 18 32.46 -12.85 2.31
N ARG A 19 31.22 -12.36 2.24
CA ARG A 19 30.90 -10.94 2.56
C ARG A 19 29.83 -10.68 3.61
N PHE A 20 29.35 -11.68 4.33
CA PHE A 20 28.44 -11.47 5.45
C PHE A 20 29.11 -11.77 6.79
N ALA A 21 29.89 -10.81 7.27
CA ALA A 21 30.23 -10.68 8.68
C ALA A 21 29.92 -9.24 9.10
N ARG A 22 28.74 -9.02 9.72
CA ARG A 22 28.44 -7.82 10.50
C ARG A 22 28.41 -8.20 11.98
N PRO A 23 28.84 -7.30 12.88
CA PRO A 23 29.06 -7.66 14.27
C PRO A 23 27.72 -7.91 15.00
N THR A 24 27.74 -8.94 15.83
CA THR A 24 26.70 -9.36 16.76
C THR A 24 26.36 -8.23 17.74
N GLN A 25 25.18 -7.63 17.62
CA GLN A 25 24.63 -6.82 18.71
C GLN A 25 23.89 -7.74 19.69
N SER A 26 24.53 -7.97 20.83
CA SER A 26 23.89 -8.47 22.05
C SER A 26 22.85 -7.45 22.52
N ARG A 27 21.57 -7.83 22.60
CA ARG A 27 20.54 -7.07 23.33
C ARG A 27 20.15 -7.88 24.57
N SER A 28 20.57 -7.37 25.72
CA SER A 28 20.20 -7.88 27.04
C SER A 28 18.75 -7.51 27.38
N TYR A 29 18.00 -8.45 27.96
CA TYR A 29 16.66 -8.22 28.49
C TYR A 29 16.70 -8.00 30.02
N ALA A 30 15.85 -7.06 30.45
CA ALA A 30 15.29 -6.84 31.79
C ALA A 30 16.18 -6.30 32.93
N THR A 31 15.74 -5.14 33.46
CA THR A 31 15.27 -4.84 34.85
C THR A 31 15.14 -3.31 34.90
N GLY A 32 14.16 -2.61 35.46
CA GLY A 32 13.06 -2.87 36.38
C GLY A 32 12.85 -1.59 37.22
N ALA A 33 11.59 -1.30 37.59
CA ALA A 33 11.14 -0.41 38.68
C ALA A 33 10.66 1.06 38.38
N THR A 34 9.32 1.17 38.26
CA THR A 34 8.34 1.92 39.10
C THR A 34 8.29 3.46 39.26
N ALA A 35 7.01 3.90 39.30
CA ALA A 35 6.39 5.14 39.83
C ALA A 35 6.28 6.33 38.85
N ALA A 36 5.18 7.09 38.76
CA ALA A 36 4.03 7.28 39.66
C ALA A 36 2.75 7.63 38.87
N ALA A 37 1.60 7.26 39.44
CA ALA A 37 0.27 7.66 39.02
C ALA A 37 -0.07 9.07 39.53
N GLY A 38 -0.80 9.85 38.72
CA GLY A 38 -1.52 11.04 39.18
C GLY A 38 -1.46 12.21 38.19
N GLY A 39 -2.60 12.55 37.56
CA GLY A 39 -2.75 13.87 36.95
C GLY A 39 -3.57 14.01 35.66
N ALA A 40 -4.17 12.93 35.11
CA ALA A 40 -4.82 12.99 33.79
C ALA A 40 -6.33 13.35 33.80
N PHE A 41 -6.91 13.80 34.93
CA PHE A 41 -8.37 13.98 35.06
C PHE A 41 -8.85 15.44 35.17
N LYS A 42 -8.01 16.45 34.94
CA LYS A 42 -8.42 17.88 35.06
C LYS A 42 -8.08 18.81 33.89
N ARG A 43 -7.89 18.28 32.67
CA ARG A 43 -7.71 19.10 31.46
C ARG A 43 -8.76 18.92 30.36
N ALA A 44 -9.79 18.10 30.59
CA ALA A 44 -10.81 17.76 29.59
C ALA A 44 -12.06 18.66 29.60
N ALA A 45 -12.12 19.72 30.42
CA ALA A 45 -13.34 20.51 30.63
C ALA A 45 -13.29 21.97 30.11
N GLY A 46 -12.35 22.30 29.21
CA GLY A 46 -12.09 23.69 28.78
C GLY A 46 -12.32 24.04 27.30
N MET A 47 -12.84 23.13 26.47
CA MET A 47 -13.04 23.39 25.02
C MET A 47 -14.43 22.96 24.54
N LEU A 48 -15.48 23.39 25.24
CA LEU A 48 -16.88 23.12 24.85
C LEU A 48 -17.75 24.38 24.72
N LEU A 49 -17.14 25.57 24.54
CA LEU A 49 -17.87 26.84 24.33
C LEU A 49 -17.23 27.71 23.22
N ALA A 50 -17.13 27.16 22.02
CA ALA A 50 -17.05 27.96 20.78
C ALA A 50 -17.63 27.16 19.60
N GLY A 51 -18.83 26.63 19.79
CA GLY A 51 -19.66 26.17 18.69
C GLY A 51 -20.62 27.27 18.28
N VAL A 52 -20.89 27.35 16.97
CA VAL A 52 -21.92 28.16 16.28
C VAL A 52 -21.43 29.51 15.73
N GLY A 53 -20.85 29.46 14.52
CA GLY A 53 -20.72 30.63 13.65
C GLY A 53 -19.67 30.48 12.55
N ALA A 54 -19.96 29.73 11.47
CA ALA A 54 -19.53 30.00 10.08
C ALA A 54 -19.57 28.71 9.22
N SER A 55 -20.70 28.55 8.55
CA SER A 55 -20.89 27.79 7.31
C SER A 55 -19.74 27.99 6.32
N THR A 56 -19.31 26.89 5.68
CA THR A 56 -18.32 26.74 4.58
C THR A 56 -16.89 27.30 4.81
N ALA A 57 -16.73 28.51 5.35
CA ALA A 57 -15.42 29.10 5.67
C ALA A 57 -14.71 28.40 6.84
N GLY A 58 -15.45 27.89 7.84
CA GLY A 58 -14.86 27.14 8.95
C GLY A 58 -14.29 25.79 8.53
N GLY A 59 -14.96 25.11 7.58
CA GLY A 59 -14.49 23.86 6.98
C GLY A 59 -13.25 24.08 6.11
N PHE A 60 -13.27 25.10 5.25
CA PHE A 60 -12.11 25.46 4.42
C PHE A 60 -10.95 25.96 5.27
N GLY A 61 -11.19 26.77 6.31
CA GLY A 61 -10.14 27.25 7.21
C GLY A 61 -9.51 26.14 8.05
N THR A 62 -10.31 25.18 8.54
CA THR A 62 -9.81 24.01 9.26
C THR A 62 -9.06 23.06 8.32
N TRP A 63 -9.60 22.81 7.11
CA TRP A 63 -8.92 22.05 6.07
C TRP A 63 -7.60 22.71 5.67
N TYR A 64 -7.62 24.01 5.36
CA TYR A 64 -6.43 24.79 5.01
C TYR A 64 -5.40 24.79 6.14
N THR A 65 -5.82 24.95 7.40
CA THR A 65 -4.93 24.90 8.57
C THR A 65 -4.36 23.51 8.81
N MET A 66 -5.16 22.45 8.59
CA MET A 66 -4.66 21.07 8.65
C MET A 66 -3.68 20.80 7.51
N HIS A 67 -3.95 21.26 6.29
CA HIS A 67 -3.09 21.05 5.13
C HIS A 67 -1.80 21.89 5.20
N SER A 68 -1.89 23.16 5.61
CA SER A 68 -0.75 24.07 5.74
C SER A 68 0.22 23.64 6.85
N ASN A 69 -0.30 22.96 7.88
CA ASN A 69 0.52 22.35 8.93
C ASN A 69 0.88 20.87 8.66
N GLY A 70 0.59 20.34 7.46
CA GLY A 70 0.97 18.98 7.07
C GLY A 70 0.26 17.87 7.86
N MET A 71 -0.99 18.11 8.25
CA MET A 71 -1.87 17.21 9.00
C MET A 71 -3.11 16.74 8.21
N GLY A 72 -3.43 17.35 7.08
CA GLY A 72 -4.56 16.98 6.22
C GLY A 72 -4.20 15.98 5.11
N PHE A 73 -5.17 15.17 4.67
CA PHE A 73 -5.00 14.24 3.55
C PHE A 73 -5.14 14.97 2.21
N HIS A 74 -4.14 14.82 1.34
CA HIS A 74 -4.06 15.47 0.03
C HIS A 74 -5.04 14.90 -0.98
N SER A 75 -5.41 15.70 -1.98
CA SER A 75 -6.31 15.27 -3.07
C SER A 75 -5.67 14.20 -3.96
N ASP A 76 -6.48 13.57 -4.79
CA ASP A 76 -6.06 12.59 -5.79
C ASP A 76 -5.05 13.21 -6.76
N GLU A 77 -5.31 14.42 -7.26
CA GLU A 77 -4.43 15.15 -8.17
C GLU A 77 -3.13 15.58 -7.49
N GLU A 78 -3.20 16.06 -6.25
CA GLU A 78 -2.01 16.40 -5.46
C GLU A 78 -1.14 15.16 -5.23
N SER A 79 -1.75 14.03 -4.90
CA SER A 79 -1.04 12.77 -4.60
C SER A 79 -0.13 12.32 -5.75
N LEU A 80 -0.52 12.60 -7.00
CA LEU A 80 0.24 12.25 -8.19
C LEU A 80 1.53 13.06 -8.36
N ARG A 81 1.58 14.28 -7.81
CA ARG A 81 2.72 15.22 -7.96
C ARG A 81 3.68 15.22 -6.78
N ARG A 82 3.30 14.61 -5.66
CA ARG A 82 4.08 14.67 -4.41
C ARG A 82 5.26 13.70 -4.36
N PHE A 83 5.26 12.66 -5.18
CA PHE A 83 6.37 11.71 -5.23
C PHE A 83 7.41 12.18 -6.25
N VAL A 84 8.68 12.14 -5.86
CA VAL A 84 9.81 12.50 -6.72
C VAL A 84 10.75 11.31 -6.79
N ALA A 85 10.91 10.74 -7.98
CA ALA A 85 11.85 9.66 -8.24
C ALA A 85 13.29 10.19 -8.21
N ASN A 86 13.96 10.04 -7.08
CA ASN A 86 15.28 10.60 -6.79
C ASN A 86 16.45 9.63 -7.04
N HIS A 87 16.18 8.37 -7.37
CA HIS A 87 17.20 7.35 -7.69
C HIS A 87 16.86 6.59 -8.98
N GLU A 88 17.85 5.89 -9.55
CA GLU A 88 17.75 5.25 -10.88
C GLU A 88 16.65 4.20 -10.94
N GLU A 89 16.57 3.32 -9.93
CA GLU A 89 15.53 2.29 -9.86
C GLU A 89 14.11 2.90 -9.83
N ALA A 90 13.88 3.94 -9.02
CA ALA A 90 12.58 4.62 -8.98
C ALA A 90 12.23 5.28 -10.31
N LYS A 91 13.19 5.90 -11.00
CA LYS A 91 12.96 6.50 -12.32
C LYS A 91 12.60 5.45 -13.36
N MET A 92 13.32 4.32 -13.38
CA MET A 92 13.03 3.20 -14.27
C MET A 92 11.63 2.63 -14.01
N VAL A 93 11.26 2.43 -12.74
CA VAL A 93 9.93 1.93 -12.36
C VAL A 93 8.83 2.91 -12.76
N GLU A 94 9.00 4.20 -12.48
CA GLU A 94 8.07 5.26 -12.90
C GLU A 94 7.87 5.26 -14.41
N GLU A 95 8.96 5.28 -15.17
CA GLU A 95 8.89 5.33 -16.63
C GLU A 95 8.22 4.08 -17.20
N THR A 96 8.55 2.90 -16.68
CA THR A 96 7.97 1.62 -17.12
C THR A 96 6.47 1.59 -16.89
N ILE A 97 6.00 1.98 -15.69
CA ILE A 97 4.56 2.03 -15.38
C ILE A 97 3.87 3.04 -16.30
N ASN A 98 4.38 4.27 -16.40
CA ASN A 98 3.71 5.34 -17.15
C ASN A 98 3.65 5.10 -18.66
N LYS A 99 4.62 4.36 -19.23
CA LYS A 99 4.65 4.00 -20.66
C LYS A 99 3.77 2.78 -20.99
N HIS A 100 3.32 2.04 -19.99
CA HIS A 100 2.61 0.79 -20.22
C HIS A 100 1.20 1.01 -20.82
N PRO A 101 0.78 0.27 -21.87
CA PRO A 101 -0.53 0.46 -22.51
C PRO A 101 -1.73 0.30 -21.58
N LEU A 102 -1.67 -0.62 -20.61
CA LEU A 102 -2.70 -0.74 -19.55
C LEU A 102 -2.91 0.58 -18.79
N VAL A 103 -1.83 1.33 -18.51
CA VAL A 103 -1.95 2.62 -17.81
C VAL A 103 -2.60 3.67 -18.70
N ALA A 104 -2.29 3.68 -20.00
CA ALA A 104 -2.98 4.55 -20.95
C ALA A 104 -4.49 4.22 -21.02
N GLU A 105 -4.87 2.93 -21.04
CA GLU A 105 -6.26 2.49 -21.00
C GLU A 105 -6.98 2.94 -19.72
N LEU A 106 -6.36 2.72 -18.55
CA LEU A 106 -6.92 3.12 -17.26
C LEU A 106 -7.13 4.63 -17.15
N ARG A 107 -6.21 5.42 -17.71
CA ARG A 107 -6.32 6.90 -17.77
C ARG A 107 -7.35 7.40 -18.77
N ALA A 108 -7.59 6.66 -19.84
CA ALA A 108 -8.60 7.00 -20.84
C ALA A 108 -10.03 6.72 -20.35
N ASN A 109 -10.19 5.91 -19.29
CA ASN A 109 -11.50 5.58 -18.74
C ASN A 109 -12.03 6.71 -17.83
N PRO A 110 -13.10 7.43 -18.22
CA PRO A 110 -13.64 8.55 -17.45
C PRO A 110 -14.30 8.13 -16.13
N GLU A 111 -14.63 6.84 -15.97
CA GLU A 111 -15.22 6.29 -14.75
C GLU A 111 -14.16 5.95 -13.69
N LEU A 112 -12.87 6.18 -13.95
CA LEU A 112 -11.80 5.86 -13.01
C LEU A 112 -11.09 7.14 -12.56
N THR A 113 -10.85 7.23 -11.25
CA THR A 113 -10.01 8.29 -10.67
C THR A 113 -8.62 7.73 -10.37
N GLU A 114 -7.59 8.33 -10.99
CA GLU A 114 -6.19 8.01 -10.73
C GLU A 114 -5.68 8.72 -9.46
N SER A 115 -4.95 8.01 -8.62
CA SER A 115 -4.28 8.58 -7.45
C SER A 115 -3.06 7.76 -7.03
N ARG A 116 -2.29 8.29 -6.08
CA ARG A 116 -1.31 7.55 -5.28
C ARG A 116 -1.77 7.53 -3.83
N PRO A 117 -2.45 6.47 -3.38
CA PRO A 117 -3.07 6.41 -2.05
C PRO A 117 -2.17 6.84 -0.91
N HIS A 118 -0.93 6.33 -0.86
CA HIS A 118 0.00 6.67 0.21
C HIS A 118 0.46 8.12 0.13
N MET A 119 0.52 8.71 -1.07
CA MET A 119 0.83 10.12 -1.26
C MET A 119 -0.36 11.04 -0.97
N LYS A 120 -1.51 10.53 -0.54
CA LYS A 120 -2.54 11.34 0.14
C LYS A 120 -2.19 11.59 1.60
N MET A 121 -1.43 10.71 2.23
CA MET A 121 -1.10 10.80 3.65
C MET A 121 -0.11 11.94 3.92
N PRO A 122 -0.23 12.65 5.06
CA PRO A 122 0.83 13.54 5.51
C PRO A 122 2.11 12.78 5.88
N GLY A 123 3.28 13.40 5.71
CA GLY A 123 4.58 12.73 5.86
C GLY A 123 4.83 12.13 7.25
N SER A 124 4.38 12.78 8.31
CA SER A 124 4.48 12.31 9.71
C SER A 124 3.62 11.08 10.01
N TYR A 125 2.54 10.88 9.24
CA TYR A 125 1.70 9.68 9.30
C TYR A 125 2.27 8.58 8.41
N ARG A 126 2.62 8.94 7.17
CA ARG A 126 3.17 8.03 6.16
C ARG A 126 4.47 7.34 6.60
N SER A 127 5.39 8.06 7.25
CA SER A 127 6.64 7.50 7.76
C SER A 127 6.46 6.41 8.82
N ARG A 128 5.29 6.33 9.47
CA ARG A 128 4.92 5.31 10.44
C ARG A 128 3.92 4.29 9.90
N SER A 129 3.62 4.35 8.60
CA SER A 129 2.81 3.35 7.91
C SER A 129 3.67 2.18 7.49
N LEU A 130 3.15 0.96 7.61
CA LEU A 130 3.77 -0.23 7.03
C LEU A 130 3.89 -0.06 5.50
N THR A 131 2.77 0.22 4.84
CA THR A 131 2.61 0.19 3.38
C THR A 131 3.05 1.47 2.69
N GLY A 132 2.85 2.63 3.35
CA GLY A 132 3.30 3.93 2.84
C GLY A 132 4.69 4.35 3.30
N GLY A 133 5.31 3.57 4.21
CA GLY A 133 6.58 3.87 4.84
C GLY A 133 7.54 2.69 4.82
N ALA A 134 7.40 1.74 5.73
CA ALA A 134 8.38 0.66 5.94
C ALA A 134 8.64 -0.23 4.71
N LEU A 135 7.66 -0.40 3.83
CA LEU A 135 7.75 -1.16 2.58
C LEU A 135 8.19 -0.31 1.37
N ILE A 136 8.34 1.01 1.53
CA ILE A 136 8.73 1.93 0.46
C ILE A 136 10.25 2.19 0.52
N GLY A 137 10.90 2.19 -0.65
CA GLY A 137 12.32 2.51 -0.80
C GLY A 137 13.05 1.59 -1.78
N GLU A 138 14.32 1.92 -2.04
CA GLU A 138 15.21 1.14 -2.91
C GLU A 138 15.29 -0.33 -2.47
N GLY A 139 15.27 -1.24 -3.44
CA GLY A 139 15.22 -2.69 -3.21
C GLY A 139 13.88 -3.22 -2.68
N LYS A 140 12.94 -2.36 -2.26
CA LYS A 140 11.58 -2.72 -1.81
C LYS A 140 10.54 -2.28 -2.84
N MET A 141 9.62 -1.38 -2.48
CA MET A 141 8.80 -0.65 -3.44
C MET A 141 9.40 0.76 -3.60
N PRO A 142 10.27 0.99 -4.59
CA PRO A 142 10.95 2.28 -4.79
C PRO A 142 9.97 3.38 -5.21
N VAL A 143 8.80 2.99 -5.69
CA VAL A 143 7.72 3.86 -6.15
C VAL A 143 6.44 3.55 -5.38
N PRO A 144 5.79 4.54 -4.75
CA PRO A 144 4.45 4.37 -4.17
C PRO A 144 3.45 3.91 -5.24
N PRO A 145 2.64 2.87 -4.98
CA PRO A 145 1.72 2.31 -5.95
C PRO A 145 0.76 3.34 -6.56
N TYR A 146 0.49 3.18 -7.84
CA TYR A 146 -0.62 3.84 -8.51
C TYR A 146 -1.92 3.11 -8.22
N ALA A 147 -3.04 3.84 -8.17
CA ALA A 147 -4.36 3.25 -8.06
C ALA A 147 -5.38 4.00 -8.92
N TRP A 148 -6.25 3.24 -9.58
CA TRP A 148 -7.42 3.70 -10.30
C TRP A 148 -8.66 3.14 -9.61
N MET A 149 -9.56 4.01 -9.20
CA MET A 149 -10.74 3.64 -8.43
C MET A 149 -12.01 4.04 -9.15
N ALA A 150 -12.97 3.11 -9.24
CA ALA A 150 -14.31 3.41 -9.70
C ALA A 150 -15.13 4.10 -8.59
N PRO A 151 -16.14 4.92 -8.95
CA PRO A 151 -17.05 5.55 -7.99
C PRO A 151 -17.65 4.55 -7.01
N LYS A 152 -17.89 5.02 -5.79
CA LYS A 152 -18.57 4.26 -4.72
C LYS A 152 -17.87 2.93 -4.37
N GLY A 153 -16.56 2.81 -4.60
CA GLY A 153 -15.78 1.65 -4.16
C GLY A 153 -16.15 0.35 -4.88
N LYS A 154 -16.59 0.43 -6.14
CA LYS A 154 -17.01 -0.75 -6.89
C LYS A 154 -15.81 -1.60 -7.34
N GLN A 155 -14.79 -0.94 -7.86
CA GLN A 155 -13.61 -1.57 -8.46
C GLN A 155 -12.36 -0.75 -8.18
N LEU A 156 -11.23 -1.45 -8.08
CA LEU A 156 -9.91 -0.85 -7.95
C LEU A 156 -8.91 -1.63 -8.81
N VAL A 157 -8.05 -0.90 -9.51
CA VAL A 157 -6.82 -1.43 -10.12
C VAL A 157 -5.64 -0.70 -9.50
N SER A 158 -4.63 -1.42 -9.04
CA SER A 158 -3.39 -0.81 -8.54
C SER A 158 -2.18 -1.44 -9.21
N ILE A 159 -1.18 -0.62 -9.52
CA ILE A 159 0.07 -1.06 -10.14
C ILE A 159 1.23 -0.68 -9.22
N ALA A 160 2.07 -1.68 -8.92
CA ALA A 160 3.24 -1.55 -8.05
C ALA A 160 4.43 -2.34 -8.62
N TYR A 161 5.64 -1.97 -8.20
CA TYR A 161 6.84 -2.78 -8.42
C TYR A 161 7.31 -3.34 -7.08
N VAL A 162 7.90 -4.54 -7.09
CA VAL A 162 8.46 -5.19 -5.90
C VAL A 162 9.89 -5.66 -6.16
N GLY A 163 10.83 -5.18 -5.35
CA GLY A 163 12.24 -5.56 -5.38
C GLY A 163 12.60 -6.72 -4.44
N ASP A 164 13.90 -7.02 -4.38
CA ASP A 164 14.47 -8.19 -3.70
C ASP A 164 14.43 -8.13 -2.16
N ASP A 165 14.41 -6.94 -1.54
CA ASP A 165 14.38 -6.79 -0.08
C ASP A 165 13.05 -7.26 0.54
N LEU A 166 12.06 -7.54 -0.31
CA LEU A 166 10.75 -8.06 0.09
C LEU A 166 10.59 -9.55 -0.21
N CYS A 167 11.70 -10.25 -0.51
CA CYS A 167 11.75 -11.69 -0.69
C CYS A 167 11.57 -12.48 0.61
N GLY A 168 10.93 -13.64 0.50
CA GLY A 168 10.92 -14.67 1.55
C GLY A 168 11.92 -15.79 1.28
N HIS A 169 12.22 -16.03 0.00
CA HIS A 169 13.25 -16.94 -0.49
C HIS A 169 14.04 -16.18 -1.57
N PRO A 170 15.35 -16.46 -1.80
CA PRO A 170 16.12 -15.76 -2.83
C PRO A 170 15.38 -15.66 -4.18
N GLY A 171 15.14 -14.43 -4.63
CA GLY A 171 14.46 -14.12 -5.90
C GLY A 171 12.93 -14.31 -5.89
N ILE A 172 12.31 -14.74 -4.79
CA ILE A 172 10.87 -14.94 -4.66
C ILE A 172 10.29 -14.05 -3.57
N VAL A 173 9.36 -13.18 -3.96
CA VAL A 173 8.65 -12.26 -3.07
C VAL A 173 7.95 -13.02 -1.94
N HIS A 174 8.05 -12.50 -0.72
CA HIS A 174 7.43 -13.13 0.46
C HIS A 174 5.91 -13.15 0.32
N GLY A 175 5.26 -14.29 0.58
CA GLY A 175 3.80 -14.41 0.47
C GLY A 175 3.05 -13.39 1.36
N GLY A 176 3.58 -13.11 2.56
CA GLY A 176 3.06 -12.06 3.44
C GLY A 176 3.07 -10.64 2.85
N PHE A 177 3.99 -10.32 1.93
CA PHE A 177 3.93 -9.05 1.19
C PHE A 177 2.74 -9.03 0.24
N LEU A 178 2.51 -10.11 -0.51
CA LEU A 178 1.34 -10.24 -1.40
C LEU A 178 0.03 -10.16 -0.59
N ALA A 179 -0.04 -10.84 0.56
CA ALA A 179 -1.19 -10.73 1.46
C ALA A 179 -1.40 -9.30 1.97
N THR A 180 -0.33 -8.57 2.28
CA THR A 180 -0.39 -7.16 2.70
C THR A 180 -0.92 -6.27 1.57
N MET A 181 -0.45 -6.47 0.34
CA MET A 181 -0.94 -5.73 -0.82
C MET A 181 -2.40 -6.04 -1.12
N LEU A 182 -2.82 -7.31 -1.00
CA LEU A 182 -4.22 -7.73 -1.12
C LEU A 182 -5.10 -7.09 -0.05
N ASP A 183 -4.68 -7.09 1.23
CA ASP A 183 -5.42 -6.44 2.32
C ASP A 183 -5.64 -4.94 2.03
N GLU A 184 -4.57 -4.21 1.69
CA GLU A 184 -4.64 -2.79 1.33
C GLU A 184 -5.55 -2.53 0.12
N GLY A 185 -5.34 -3.26 -0.97
CA GLY A 185 -6.04 -3.04 -2.23
C GLY A 185 -7.53 -3.37 -2.13
N LEU A 186 -7.87 -4.52 -1.54
CA LEU A 186 -9.27 -4.94 -1.35
C LEU A 186 -9.95 -4.03 -0.30
N GLY A 187 -9.24 -3.66 0.76
CA GLY A 187 -9.77 -2.74 1.77
C GLY A 187 -10.09 -1.38 1.17
N ARG A 188 -9.14 -0.80 0.44
CA ARG A 188 -9.33 0.48 -0.24
C ARG A 188 -10.45 0.45 -1.27
N CYS A 189 -10.61 -0.67 -2.00
CA CYS A 189 -11.73 -0.88 -2.90
C CYS A 189 -13.06 -0.70 -2.16
N SER A 190 -13.20 -1.25 -0.94
CA SER A 190 -14.46 -1.19 -0.17
C SER A 190 -14.80 0.18 0.42
N PHE A 191 -13.86 1.13 0.53
CA PHE A 191 -14.07 2.37 1.28
C PHE A 191 -15.30 3.12 0.78
N GLY A 192 -15.37 3.44 -0.53
CA GLY A 192 -16.49 4.19 -1.10
C GLY A 192 -17.85 3.48 -1.04
N ALA A 193 -17.88 2.19 -0.71
CA ALA A 193 -19.09 1.37 -0.59
C ALA A 193 -19.62 1.30 0.84
N LEU A 194 -18.83 1.76 1.82
CA LEU A 194 -19.10 1.62 3.24
C LEU A 194 -19.40 2.97 3.92
N PRO A 195 -20.15 2.97 5.04
CA PRO A 195 -20.41 4.19 5.80
C PRO A 195 -19.11 4.91 6.19
N HIS A 196 -19.12 6.24 6.01
CA HIS A 196 -18.00 7.15 6.32
C HIS A 196 -16.70 6.90 5.55
N ASN A 197 -16.73 6.04 4.52
CA ASN A 197 -15.55 5.64 3.75
C ASN A 197 -14.45 4.99 4.59
N ILE A 198 -14.82 4.36 5.71
CA ILE A 198 -13.89 3.67 6.61
C ILE A 198 -14.21 2.18 6.60
N ALA A 199 -13.16 1.38 6.49
CA ALA A 199 -13.23 -0.06 6.54
C ALA A 199 -12.05 -0.62 7.35
N VAL A 200 -12.32 -1.68 8.12
CA VAL A 200 -11.30 -2.51 8.75
C VAL A 200 -11.48 -3.96 8.32
N THR A 201 -10.37 -4.68 8.20
CA THR A 201 -10.37 -6.08 7.81
C THR A 201 -10.96 -6.94 8.93
N ALA A 202 -11.99 -7.72 8.62
CA ALA A 202 -12.55 -8.72 9.52
C ALA A 202 -12.11 -10.14 9.14
N ASN A 203 -11.96 -10.40 7.85
CA ASN A 203 -11.40 -11.65 7.32
C ASN A 203 -10.67 -11.38 6.01
N LEU A 204 -9.56 -12.09 5.81
CA LEU A 204 -8.82 -12.15 4.56
C LEU A 204 -8.42 -13.62 4.33
N ASN A 205 -8.88 -14.18 3.21
CA ASN A 205 -8.49 -15.51 2.74
C ASN A 205 -7.69 -15.36 1.45
N VAL A 206 -6.49 -15.95 1.38
CA VAL A 206 -5.54 -15.78 0.28
C VAL A 206 -5.14 -17.15 -0.27
N ASP A 207 -5.34 -17.33 -1.58
CA ASP A 207 -4.85 -18.47 -2.35
C ASP A 207 -3.60 -18.05 -3.13
N TYR A 208 -2.44 -18.62 -2.81
CA TYR A 208 -1.21 -18.42 -3.58
C TYR A 208 -1.19 -19.37 -4.78
N ARG A 209 -1.17 -18.81 -5.99
CA ARG A 209 -1.29 -19.57 -7.25
C ARG A 209 0.07 -19.92 -7.84
N LYS A 210 1.02 -18.98 -7.81
CA LYS A 210 2.36 -19.13 -8.39
C LYS A 210 3.41 -18.33 -7.60
N PRO A 211 4.68 -18.76 -7.57
CA PRO A 211 5.77 -17.94 -7.04
C PRO A 211 5.84 -16.61 -7.78
N THR A 212 6.10 -15.53 -7.05
CA THR A 212 6.25 -14.18 -7.62
C THR A 212 7.72 -13.82 -7.66
N PRO A 213 8.34 -13.69 -8.86
CA PRO A 213 9.71 -13.23 -8.96
C PRO A 213 9.85 -11.81 -8.40
N ALA A 214 10.92 -11.55 -7.65
CA ALA A 214 11.29 -10.17 -7.36
C ALA A 214 11.75 -9.45 -8.64
N GLY A 215 11.67 -8.12 -8.62
CA GLY A 215 11.80 -7.29 -9.81
C GLY A 215 10.55 -7.25 -10.70
N SER A 216 9.42 -7.80 -10.24
CA SER A 216 8.18 -7.84 -11.00
C SER A 216 7.36 -6.55 -10.86
N PHE A 217 6.66 -6.19 -11.93
CA PHE A 217 5.54 -5.26 -11.88
C PHE A 217 4.26 -6.05 -11.60
N LEU A 218 3.52 -5.64 -10.58
CA LEU A 218 2.32 -6.29 -10.09
C LEU A 218 1.10 -5.43 -10.40
N VAL A 219 0.03 -6.07 -10.86
CA VAL A 219 -1.29 -5.48 -11.02
C VAL A 219 -2.22 -6.14 -10.01
N LEU A 220 -2.73 -5.35 -9.07
CA LEU A 220 -3.80 -5.78 -8.16
C LEU A 220 -5.13 -5.32 -8.74
N ARG A 221 -6.08 -6.25 -8.86
CA ARG A 221 -7.47 -5.95 -9.23
C ARG A 221 -8.41 -6.35 -8.10
N ALA A 222 -9.36 -5.49 -7.78
CA ALA A 222 -10.32 -5.72 -6.72
C ALA A 222 -11.73 -5.28 -7.14
N GLU A 223 -12.73 -6.00 -6.61
CA GLU A 223 -14.15 -5.75 -6.83
C GLU A 223 -14.92 -5.94 -5.53
N THR A 224 -15.65 -4.90 -5.11
CA THR A 224 -16.65 -5.01 -4.05
C THR A 224 -17.93 -5.60 -4.66
N TYR A 225 -18.18 -6.89 -4.41
CA TYR A 225 -19.27 -7.61 -5.05
C TYR A 225 -20.54 -7.73 -4.19
N LYS A 226 -20.45 -7.41 -2.90
CA LYS A 226 -21.60 -7.45 -1.99
C LYS A 226 -21.43 -6.45 -0.85
N VAL A 227 -22.52 -5.74 -0.51
CA VAL A 227 -22.58 -4.82 0.63
C VAL A 227 -23.86 -5.05 1.42
N GLU A 228 -23.74 -5.20 2.74
CA GLU A 228 -24.88 -5.33 3.66
C GLU A 228 -24.63 -4.47 4.91
N GLY A 229 -25.28 -3.31 4.97
CA GLY A 229 -25.14 -2.37 6.08
C GLY A 229 -23.70 -1.89 6.27
N ARG A 230 -23.01 -2.41 7.30
CA ARG A 230 -21.60 -2.07 7.61
C ARG A 230 -20.60 -3.09 7.07
N LYS A 231 -21.03 -4.09 6.30
CA LYS A 231 -20.18 -5.17 5.79
C LYS A 231 -20.02 -5.04 4.28
N ALA A 232 -18.79 -5.18 3.79
CA ALA A 232 -18.48 -5.29 2.37
C ALA A 232 -17.66 -6.55 2.13
N TRP A 233 -18.08 -7.35 1.15
CA TRP A 233 -17.29 -8.47 0.65
C TRP A 233 -16.61 -8.06 -0.63
N VAL A 234 -15.31 -8.28 -0.67
CA VAL A 234 -14.43 -7.89 -1.76
C VAL A 234 -13.67 -9.13 -2.21
N ARG A 235 -13.51 -9.26 -3.52
CA ARG A 235 -12.63 -10.26 -4.12
C ARG A 235 -11.61 -9.57 -5.00
N GLY A 236 -10.47 -10.20 -5.19
CA GLY A 236 -9.45 -9.66 -6.06
C GLY A 236 -8.28 -10.60 -6.22
N HIS A 237 -7.30 -10.15 -6.99
CA HIS A 237 -6.10 -10.91 -7.27
C HIS A 237 -4.93 -10.00 -7.60
N ILE A 238 -3.74 -10.55 -7.49
CA ILE A 238 -2.50 -9.97 -8.00
C ILE A 238 -2.06 -10.80 -9.20
N GLU A 239 -1.79 -10.11 -10.31
CA GLU A 239 -1.20 -10.66 -11.53
C GLU A 239 0.12 -9.95 -11.85
N LEU A 240 0.99 -10.63 -12.58
CA LEU A 240 2.14 -9.97 -13.20
C LEU A 240 1.63 -9.04 -14.30
N LEU A 241 2.23 -7.84 -14.41
CA LEU A 241 2.00 -6.94 -15.52
C LEU A 241 2.40 -7.67 -16.82
N ALA A 242 1.42 -7.84 -17.71
CA ALA A 242 1.58 -8.58 -18.95
C ALA A 242 1.61 -7.61 -20.13
N GLU A 243 2.35 -7.97 -21.17
CA GLU A 243 2.38 -7.23 -22.42
C GLU A 243 1.00 -7.27 -23.11
N PRO A 244 0.66 -6.27 -23.94
CA PRO A 244 -0.62 -6.24 -24.65
C PRO A 244 -0.86 -7.52 -25.46
N GLY A 245 -2.02 -8.15 -25.24
CA GLY A 245 -2.41 -9.38 -25.92
C GLY A 245 -1.95 -10.67 -25.23
N GLU A 246 -1.13 -10.59 -24.18
CA GLU A 246 -0.78 -11.74 -23.36
C GLU A 246 -1.82 -12.00 -22.28
N LYS A 247 -1.95 -13.28 -21.88
CA LYS A 247 -2.79 -13.65 -20.75
C LYS A 247 -2.06 -13.32 -19.45
N PRO A 248 -2.65 -12.50 -18.55
CA PRO A 248 -2.01 -12.19 -17.27
C PRO A 248 -1.76 -13.44 -16.43
N THR A 249 -0.60 -13.47 -15.77
CA THR A 249 -0.26 -14.54 -14.85
C THR A 249 -0.68 -14.15 -13.44
N ILE A 250 -1.77 -14.74 -12.96
CA ILE A 250 -2.22 -14.60 -11.57
C ILE A 250 -1.26 -15.32 -10.64
N VAL A 251 -0.76 -14.61 -9.62
CA VAL A 251 0.17 -15.13 -8.61
C VAL A 251 -0.49 -15.35 -7.25
N ALA A 252 -1.51 -14.56 -6.92
CA ALA A 252 -2.30 -14.72 -5.70
C ALA A 252 -3.73 -14.20 -5.91
N GLU A 253 -4.70 -14.83 -5.27
CA GLU A 253 -6.11 -14.44 -5.26
C GLU A 253 -6.60 -14.29 -3.82
N ALA A 254 -7.57 -13.43 -3.58
CA ALA A 254 -8.16 -13.28 -2.25
C ALA A 254 -9.65 -12.97 -2.26
N GLN A 255 -10.28 -13.38 -1.16
CA GLN A 255 -11.61 -12.94 -0.74
C GLN A 255 -11.50 -12.37 0.66
N ALA A 256 -12.18 -11.25 0.89
CA ALA A 256 -12.09 -10.51 2.14
C ALA A 256 -13.45 -9.97 2.58
N LEU A 257 -13.62 -9.90 3.89
CA LEU A 257 -14.72 -9.21 4.55
C LEU A 257 -14.18 -7.98 5.25
N PHE A 258 -14.71 -6.82 4.86
CA PHE A 258 -14.43 -5.54 5.49
C PHE A 258 -15.64 -5.03 6.25
N ILE A 259 -15.38 -4.34 7.37
CA ILE A 259 -16.43 -3.79 8.24
C ILE A 259 -16.18 -2.33 8.54
N SER A 260 -17.19 -1.47 8.37
CA SER A 260 -17.16 -0.10 8.87
C SER A 260 -17.35 -0.09 10.40
N PRO A 261 -16.42 0.50 11.19
CA PRO A 261 -16.54 0.57 12.65
C PRO A 261 -17.81 1.29 13.10
N LYS A 262 -18.45 0.82 14.18
CA LYS A 262 -19.70 1.45 14.70
C LYS A 262 -19.51 2.92 15.08
N TYR A 263 -18.29 3.28 15.51
CA TYR A 263 -17.93 4.63 15.94
C TYR A 263 -17.30 5.47 14.82
N ALA A 264 -17.38 5.03 13.56
CA ALA A 264 -16.78 5.73 12.42
C ALA A 264 -17.27 7.18 12.27
N ALA A 265 -18.51 7.48 12.69
CA ALA A 265 -19.04 8.85 12.72
C ALA A 265 -18.25 9.80 13.64
N MET A 266 -17.51 9.28 14.63
CA MET A 266 -16.68 10.03 15.55
C MET A 266 -15.19 10.02 15.17
N MET A 267 -14.82 9.30 14.10
CA MET A 267 -13.43 9.23 13.62
C MET A 267 -13.16 10.35 12.60
N PRO A 268 -11.94 10.90 12.54
CA PRO A 268 -11.53 11.79 11.47
C PRO A 268 -11.72 11.11 10.11
N LYS A 269 -12.36 11.79 9.15
CA LYS A 269 -12.53 11.27 7.79
C LYS A 269 -11.16 11.13 7.12
N ILE A 270 -10.85 9.93 6.65
CA ILE A 270 -9.69 9.67 5.79
C ILE A 270 -10.19 9.88 4.35
N GLY A 271 -9.65 10.89 3.66
CA GLY A 271 -10.01 11.26 2.29
C GLY A 271 -9.59 10.24 1.24
#